data_AF-A0A1D6J7B5-F1
#
_entry.id   AF-A0A1D6J7B5-F1
#
_cell.length_a   1.000
_cell.length_b   1.000
_cell.length_c   1.000
_cell.angle_alpha   90.00
_cell.angle_beta   90.00
_cell.angle_gamma   90.00
#
_symmetry.space_group_name_H-M   'P 1'
#
loop_
_entity.id
_entity.type
_entity.pdbx_description
1 polymer ?
#
loop_
_entity_poly.entity_id
_entity_poly.type
_entity_poly.pdbx_seq_one_letter_code
_entity_poly.pdbx_strand_id
1 'polypeptide(L)'
;MGDNVMLIVAEKDDKLVAGALNLIGGDTLFGRLWGCLPDAYFPNLHFEACYYQYSDIVQAIEAAIELNLSKVEAGAQGEHKIQRGYLPVTTYSCHYFSNPGFAAAIGNYLTHETAQVKHAIKVLRDSGPYKEDILKEFAAQQDDDL
;
A
#
# COMPACT_ATOMS: atom_id res chain seq x y z
N MET A 1 14.12 16.68 -0.05
CA MET A 1 12.66 16.46 0.04
C MET A 1 11.96 16.72 -1.30
N GLY A 2 12.41 17.67 -2.13
CA GLY A 2 11.78 17.95 -3.43
C GLY A 2 11.63 16.71 -4.33
N ASP A 3 12.74 16.01 -4.60
CA ASP A 3 12.73 14.84 -5.49
C ASP A 3 12.07 13.58 -4.87
N ASN A 4 11.66 13.66 -3.60
CA ASN A 4 11.03 12.56 -2.86
C ASN A 4 9.52 12.73 -2.74
N VAL A 5 8.95 13.70 -3.44
CA VAL A 5 7.51 13.97 -3.46
C VAL A 5 7.04 13.83 -4.90
N MET A 6 6.06 12.94 -5.11
CA MET A 6 5.47 12.73 -6.42
C MET A 6 3.98 13.10 -6.36
N LEU A 7 3.60 14.07 -7.19
CA LEU A 7 2.23 14.51 -7.32
C LEU A 7 1.67 14.06 -8.67
N ILE A 8 0.63 13.25 -8.57
CA ILE A 8 -0.19 12.79 -9.67
C ILE A 8 -1.33 13.77 -9.81
N VAL A 9 -1.57 14.32 -11.00
CA VAL A 9 -2.72 15.20 -11.25
C VAL A 9 -3.58 14.67 -12.39
N ALA A 10 -4.88 14.91 -12.28
CA ALA A 10 -5.83 14.67 -13.36
C ALA A 10 -6.33 16.02 -13.89
N GLU A 11 -6.38 16.14 -15.21
CA GLU A 11 -6.75 17.35 -15.91
C GLU A 11 -7.90 17.07 -16.88
N LYS A 12 -8.86 18.00 -16.94
CA LYS A 12 -9.94 18.00 -17.92
C LYS A 12 -10.12 19.42 -18.43
N ASP A 13 -10.15 19.59 -19.75
CA ASP A 13 -10.35 20.89 -20.40
C ASP A 13 -9.39 21.96 -19.84
N ASP A 14 -8.10 21.61 -19.74
CA ASP A 14 -7.00 22.41 -19.19
C ASP A 14 -7.19 22.86 -17.72
N LYS A 15 -8.00 22.10 -16.95
CA LYS A 15 -8.26 22.34 -15.53
C LYS A 15 -7.94 21.12 -14.70
N LEU A 16 -7.17 21.33 -13.63
CA LEU A 16 -6.93 20.31 -12.62
C LEU A 16 -8.25 19.94 -11.93
N VAL A 17 -8.59 18.66 -11.95
CA VAL A 17 -9.83 18.12 -11.38
C VAL A 17 -9.59 17.19 -10.19
N ALA A 18 -8.42 16.57 -10.10
CA ALA A 18 -8.05 15.69 -9.00
C ALA A 18 -6.54 15.55 -8.86
N GLY A 19 -6.09 14.94 -7.75
CA GLY A 19 -4.70 14.57 -7.59
C GLY A 19 -4.43 13.56 -6.48
N ALA A 20 -3.32 12.85 -6.62
CA ALA A 20 -2.82 11.88 -5.65
C ALA A 20 -1.39 12.27 -5.21
N LEU A 21 -1.16 12.35 -3.90
CA LEU A 21 0.14 12.64 -3.32
C LEU A 21 0.83 11.35 -2.91
N ASN A 22 2.06 11.18 -3.37
CA ASN A 22 2.93 10.08 -3.04
C ASN A 22 4.27 10.59 -2.50
N LEU A 23 4.89 9.80 -1.63
CA LEU A 23 6.23 10.05 -1.11
C LEU A 23 7.15 8.91 -1.54
N ILE A 24 8.37 9.24 -1.94
CA ILE A 24 9.40 8.27 -2.30
C ILE A 24 10.40 8.20 -1.14
N GLY A 25 10.64 7.01 -0.63
CA GLY A 25 11.59 6.78 0.45
C GLY A 25 12.32 5.45 0.29
N GLY A 26 13.65 5.51 0.26
CA GLY A 26 14.46 4.33 -0.04
C GLY A 26 14.11 3.78 -1.42
N ASP A 27 13.71 2.51 -1.45
CA ASP A 27 13.27 1.77 -2.64
C ASP A 27 11.73 1.62 -2.72
N THR A 28 10.99 2.43 -1.95
CA THR A 28 9.54 2.28 -1.78
C THR A 28 8.77 3.57 -2.12
N LEU A 29 7.66 3.41 -2.83
CA LEU A 29 6.69 4.47 -3.11
C LEU A 29 5.49 4.37 -2.16
N PHE A 30 5.20 5.45 -1.43
CA PHE A 30 4.14 5.49 -0.44
C PHE A 30 2.99 6.39 -0.89
N GLY A 31 1.82 5.80 -1.17
CA GLY A 31 0.59 6.56 -1.40
C GLY A 31 0.09 7.22 -0.11
N ARG A 32 -0.19 8.52 -0.14
CA ARG A 32 -0.58 9.29 1.06
C ARG A 32 -1.97 9.89 0.97
N LEU A 33 -2.23 10.72 -0.04
CA LEU A 33 -3.48 11.47 -0.13
C LEU A 33 -4.09 11.32 -1.53
N TRP A 34 -5.40 11.34 -1.57
CA TRP A 34 -6.21 11.45 -2.79
C TRP A 34 -7.26 12.52 -2.59
N GLY A 35 -7.53 13.30 -3.63
CA GLY A 35 -8.61 14.27 -3.62
C GLY A 35 -9.09 14.60 -5.03
N CYS A 36 -10.36 15.01 -5.12
CA CYS A 36 -10.96 15.57 -6.33
C CYS A 36 -11.72 16.85 -5.97
N LEU A 37 -11.91 17.73 -6.94
CA LEU A 37 -12.76 18.90 -6.76
C LEU A 37 -14.23 18.47 -6.51
N PRO A 38 -15.02 19.24 -5.74
CA PRO A 38 -16.40 18.88 -5.43
C PRO A 38 -17.27 18.59 -6.66
N ASP A 39 -17.05 19.33 -7.75
CA ASP A 39 -17.80 19.19 -9.01
C ASP A 39 -17.18 18.19 -9.99
N ALA A 40 -16.07 17.55 -9.61
CA ALA A 40 -15.29 16.63 -10.43
C ALA A 40 -15.54 15.17 -10.02
N TYR A 41 -16.74 14.67 -10.30
CA TYR A 41 -17.03 13.25 -10.16
C TYR A 41 -16.74 12.49 -11.45
N PHE A 42 -15.69 11.67 -11.42
CA PHE A 42 -15.34 10.75 -12.49
C PHE A 42 -15.36 9.31 -11.94
N PRO A 43 -16.18 8.41 -12.49
CA PRO A 43 -16.18 7.01 -12.09
C PRO A 43 -14.76 6.43 -12.16
N ASN A 44 -14.37 5.73 -11.10
CA ASN A 44 -13.08 5.02 -10.99
C ASN A 44 -11.81 5.88 -10.99
N LEU A 45 -11.89 7.22 -11.06
CA LEU A 45 -10.70 8.07 -11.11
C LEU A 45 -9.76 7.88 -9.91
N HIS A 46 -10.29 7.56 -8.74
CA HIS A 46 -9.49 7.17 -7.57
C HIS A 46 -8.63 5.92 -7.83
N PHE A 47 -9.19 4.90 -8.50
CA PHE A 47 -8.45 3.68 -8.82
C PHE A 47 -7.37 3.95 -9.85
N GLU A 48 -7.69 4.74 -10.87
CA GLU A 48 -6.73 5.13 -11.93
C GLU A 48 -5.56 5.94 -11.36
N ALA A 49 -5.84 6.93 -10.50
CA ALA A 49 -4.79 7.79 -9.99
C ALA A 49 -3.98 7.18 -8.85
N CYS A 50 -4.54 6.23 -8.09
CA CYS A 50 -3.89 5.70 -6.88
C CYS A 50 -3.38 4.26 -7.01
N TYR A 51 -3.81 3.50 -8.03
CA TYR A 51 -3.52 2.05 -8.10
C TYR A 51 -3.18 1.56 -9.51
N TYR A 52 -4.13 1.67 -10.44
CA TYR A 52 -4.15 0.94 -11.71
C TYR A 52 -4.25 1.86 -12.92
N GLN A 53 -4.19 1.27 -14.12
CA GLN A 53 -4.19 1.97 -15.39
C GLN A 53 -5.33 1.49 -16.31
N TYR A 54 -5.92 2.44 -17.03
CA TYR A 54 -6.83 2.21 -18.14
C TYR A 54 -6.43 2.95 -19.44
N SER A 55 -5.54 3.96 -19.44
CA SER A 55 -5.01 4.58 -20.68
C SER A 55 -3.65 5.28 -20.49
N ASP A 56 -3.13 5.91 -21.55
CA ASP A 56 -1.76 6.45 -21.81
C ASP A 56 -1.08 7.39 -20.78
N ILE A 57 -1.52 7.43 -19.51
CA ILE A 57 -0.94 8.24 -18.43
C ILE A 57 -0.89 7.39 -17.16
N VAL A 58 0.31 7.20 -16.58
CA VAL A 58 0.55 6.19 -15.55
C VAL A 58 1.30 6.74 -14.36
N GLN A 59 0.89 6.37 -13.15
CA GLN A 59 1.08 7.30 -12.04
C GLN A 59 1.68 6.70 -10.76
N ALA A 60 1.26 5.54 -10.23
CA ALA A 60 1.88 4.98 -9.00
C ALA A 60 2.73 3.71 -9.22
N ILE A 61 2.15 2.62 -9.74
CA ILE A 61 2.87 1.36 -9.95
C ILE A 61 3.91 1.49 -11.07
N GLU A 62 3.56 2.11 -12.20
CA GLU A 62 4.58 2.34 -13.25
C GLU A 62 5.62 3.36 -12.84
N ALA A 63 5.26 4.43 -12.13
CA ALA A 63 6.27 5.35 -11.61
C ALA A 63 7.27 4.62 -10.71
N ALA A 64 6.81 3.65 -9.91
CA ALA A 64 7.71 2.78 -9.16
C ALA A 64 8.60 1.92 -10.08
N ILE A 65 8.06 1.34 -11.15
CA ILE A 65 8.83 0.57 -12.14
C ILE A 65 9.89 1.44 -12.84
N GLU A 66 9.51 2.63 -13.32
CA GLU A 66 10.41 3.56 -14.01
C GLU A 66 11.52 4.07 -13.09
N LEU A 67 11.19 4.34 -11.83
CA LEU A 67 12.14 4.75 -10.80
C LEU A 67 12.92 3.56 -10.21
N ASN A 68 12.73 2.33 -10.71
CA ASN A 68 13.32 1.10 -10.21
C ASN A 68 13.11 0.89 -8.70
N LEU A 69 11.95 1.28 -8.20
CA LEU A 69 11.51 1.02 -6.84
C LEU A 69 10.98 -0.42 -6.73
N SER A 70 11.36 -1.10 -5.66
CA SER A 70 11.02 -2.51 -5.42
C SER A 70 9.58 -2.67 -4.90
N LYS A 71 9.00 -1.60 -4.33
CA LYS A 71 7.77 -1.68 -3.56
C LYS A 71 6.86 -0.46 -3.73
N VAL A 72 5.55 -0.72 -3.73
CA VAL A 72 4.50 0.30 -3.61
C VAL A 72 3.64 -0.02 -2.39
N GLU A 73 3.44 0.98 -1.53
CA GLU A 73 2.60 0.86 -0.34
C GLU A 73 1.38 1.77 -0.46
N ALA A 74 0.21 1.16 -0.63
CA ALA A 74 -1.09 1.85 -0.65
C ALA A 74 -1.64 2.15 0.78
N GLY A 75 -0.76 2.28 1.77
CA GLY A 75 -1.08 2.51 3.17
C GLY A 75 -1.60 1.28 3.93
N ALA A 76 -1.85 1.44 5.23
CA ALA A 76 -2.39 0.39 6.09
C ALA A 76 -3.93 0.25 5.93
N GLN A 77 -4.47 -0.92 6.28
CA GLN A 77 -5.90 -1.32 6.30
C GLN A 77 -6.55 -1.78 4.98
N GLY A 78 -7.39 -2.81 5.15
CA GLY A 78 -8.44 -3.22 4.22
C GLY A 78 -8.15 -4.51 3.46
N GLU A 79 -8.91 -5.57 3.75
CA GLU A 79 -8.91 -6.82 2.97
C GLU A 79 -9.22 -6.57 1.48
N HIS A 80 -9.98 -5.50 1.21
CA HIS A 80 -10.33 -5.03 -0.13
C HIS A 80 -9.12 -4.65 -1.01
N LYS A 81 -7.91 -4.50 -0.44
CA LYS A 81 -6.69 -4.19 -1.21
C LYS A 81 -6.15 -5.38 -2.00
N ILE A 82 -6.53 -6.61 -1.65
CA ILE A 82 -6.15 -7.80 -2.42
C ILE A 82 -6.82 -7.80 -3.79
N GLN A 83 -8.08 -7.38 -3.86
CA GLN A 83 -8.78 -7.14 -5.13
C GLN A 83 -8.16 -5.99 -5.94
N ARG A 84 -7.34 -5.16 -5.29
CA ARG A 84 -6.55 -4.08 -5.90
C ARG A 84 -5.09 -4.45 -6.12
N GLY A 85 -4.75 -5.73 -6.03
CA GLY A 85 -3.44 -6.25 -6.40
C GLY A 85 -2.34 -6.06 -5.37
N TYR A 86 -2.70 -5.74 -4.12
CA TYR A 86 -1.74 -5.67 -3.01
C TYR A 86 -1.85 -6.94 -2.18
N LEU A 87 -0.76 -7.69 -2.13
CA LEU A 87 -0.64 -8.84 -1.24
C LEU A 87 -0.39 -8.38 0.20
N PRO A 88 -0.96 -9.08 1.20
CA PRO A 88 -0.71 -8.77 2.59
C PRO A 88 0.75 -9.10 2.95
N VAL A 89 1.39 -8.16 3.64
CA VAL A 89 2.75 -8.30 4.19
C VAL A 89 2.71 -7.95 5.66
N THR A 90 3.45 -8.70 6.48
CA THR A 90 3.60 -8.39 7.90
C THR A 90 4.22 -7.00 8.04
N THR A 91 3.54 -6.12 8.76
CA THR A 91 4.02 -4.76 9.04
C THR A 91 4.28 -4.64 10.53
N TYR A 92 5.41 -4.04 10.88
CA TYR A 92 5.84 -3.91 12.28
C TYR A 92 5.60 -2.48 12.77
N SER A 93 5.34 -2.36 14.07
CA SER A 93 5.28 -1.08 14.74
C SER A 93 6.00 -1.17 16.08
N CYS A 94 6.68 -0.09 16.46
CA CYS A 94 7.42 -0.01 17.71
C CYS A 94 6.70 0.95 18.65
N HIS A 95 6.37 0.47 19.84
CA HIS A 95 5.62 1.23 20.84
C HIS A 95 6.40 1.25 22.14
N TYR A 96 6.56 2.44 22.73
CA TYR A 96 7.13 2.62 24.05
C TYR A 96 6.03 2.91 25.06
N PHE A 97 6.00 2.14 26.15
CA PHE A 97 5.03 2.31 27.23
C PHE A 97 5.75 2.63 28.53
N SER A 98 5.51 3.83 29.06
CA SER A 98 6.10 4.26 30.34
C SER A 98 5.49 3.54 31.56
N ASN A 99 4.22 3.11 31.46
CA ASN A 99 3.54 2.37 32.51
C ASN A 99 3.71 0.85 32.32
N PRO A 100 4.37 0.13 33.25
CA PRO A 100 4.60 -1.31 33.12
C PRO A 100 3.32 -2.15 33.07
N GLY A 101 2.27 -1.75 33.79
CA GLY A 101 0.98 -2.45 33.77
C GLY A 101 0.29 -2.37 32.42
N PHE A 102 0.40 -1.22 31.75
CA PHE A 102 -0.12 -1.05 30.38
C PHE A 102 0.70 -1.86 29.37
N ALA A 103 2.04 -1.84 29.50
CA ALA A 103 2.92 -2.67 28.68
C ALA A 103 2.58 -4.16 28.79
N ALA A 104 2.33 -4.66 30.00
CA ALA A 104 1.93 -6.04 30.24
C ALA A 104 0.57 -6.38 29.62
N ALA A 105 -0.42 -5.49 29.77
CA ALA A 105 -1.75 -5.70 29.19
C ALA A 105 -1.69 -5.78 27.65
N ILE A 106 -0.95 -4.87 27.02
CA ILE A 106 -0.75 -4.87 25.56
C ILE A 106 0.04 -6.10 25.12
N GLY A 107 1.12 -6.47 25.82
CA GLY A 107 1.92 -7.67 25.50
C GLY A 107 1.10 -8.96 25.54
N ASN A 108 0.22 -9.10 26.53
CA ASN A 108 -0.69 -10.24 26.61
C ASN A 108 -1.67 -10.29 25.44
N TYR A 109 -2.23 -9.14 25.04
CA TYR A 109 -3.10 -9.05 23.87
C TYR A 109 -2.36 -9.40 22.57
N LEU A 110 -1.15 -8.85 22.38
CA LEU A 110 -0.33 -9.06 21.18
C LEU A 110 0.04 -10.53 20.96
N THR A 111 0.13 -11.33 22.03
CA THR A 111 0.36 -12.78 21.91
C THR A 111 -0.75 -13.45 21.09
N HIS A 112 -2.00 -13.07 21.32
CA HIS A 112 -3.14 -13.61 20.58
C HIS A 112 -3.32 -12.93 19.22
N GLU A 113 -3.20 -11.61 19.19
CA GLU A 113 -3.40 -10.82 17.97
C GLU A 113 -2.35 -11.17 16.90
N THR A 114 -1.08 -11.37 17.27
CA THR A 114 -0.03 -11.80 16.34
C THR A 114 -0.38 -13.13 15.65
N ALA A 115 -0.91 -14.09 16.40
CA ALA A 115 -1.32 -15.37 15.83
C ALA A 115 -2.51 -15.21 14.87
N GLN A 116 -3.47 -14.36 15.22
CA GLN A 116 -4.63 -14.05 14.37
C GLN A 116 -4.22 -13.32 13.08
N VAL A 117 -3.34 -12.33 13.18
CA VAL A 117 -2.80 -11.59 12.02
C VAL A 117 -2.04 -12.54 11.10
N LYS A 118 -1.15 -13.39 11.63
CA LYS A 118 -0.44 -14.39 10.82
C LYS A 118 -1.40 -15.35 10.10
N HIS A 119 -2.44 -15.79 10.79
CA HIS A 119 -3.47 -16.65 10.19
C HIS A 119 -4.24 -15.91 9.07
N ALA A 120 -4.66 -14.67 9.32
CA ALA A 120 -5.35 -13.86 8.33
C ALA A 120 -4.49 -13.61 7.08
N ILE A 121 -3.21 -13.24 7.26
CA ILE A 121 -2.25 -13.08 6.15
C ILE A 121 -2.16 -14.35 5.31
N LYS A 122 -2.06 -15.52 5.96
CA LYS A 122 -2.01 -16.81 5.26
C LYS A 122 -3.28 -17.07 4.45
N VAL A 123 -4.46 -16.95 5.08
CA VAL A 123 -5.75 -17.19 4.41
C VAL A 123 -5.94 -16.25 3.21
N LEU A 124 -5.60 -14.98 3.39
CA LEU A 124 -5.70 -13.95 2.34
C LEU A 124 -4.70 -14.18 1.20
N ARG A 125 -3.52 -14.72 1.48
CA ARG A 125 -2.54 -15.11 0.45
C ARG A 125 -3.00 -16.33 -0.33
N ASP A 126 -3.50 -17.35 0.37
CA ASP A 126 -3.99 -18.61 -0.22
C ASP A 126 -5.26 -18.38 -1.08
N SER A 127 -6.05 -17.35 -0.78
CA SER A 127 -7.25 -16.94 -1.53
C SER A 127 -7.02 -15.78 -2.51
N GLY A 128 -5.76 -15.35 -2.67
CA GLY A 128 -5.38 -14.23 -3.52
C GLY A 128 -5.54 -14.53 -5.01
N PRO A 129 -5.63 -13.49 -5.87
CA PRO A 129 -5.85 -13.65 -7.31
C PRO A 129 -4.59 -14.07 -8.11
N TYR A 130 -3.48 -14.38 -7.42
CA TYR A 130 -2.17 -14.64 -8.04
C TYR A 130 -1.88 -16.14 -8.15
N LYS A 131 -1.13 -16.52 -9.20
CA LYS A 131 -0.70 -17.91 -9.41
C LYS A 131 0.25 -18.35 -8.30
N GLU A 132 0.17 -19.61 -7.90
CA GLU A 132 1.03 -20.18 -6.85
C GLU A 132 2.53 -20.01 -7.13
N ASP A 133 2.95 -20.17 -8.37
CA ASP A 133 4.38 -20.11 -8.73
C ASP A 133 4.96 -18.72 -8.46
N ILE A 134 4.18 -17.67 -8.77
CA ILE A 134 4.52 -16.28 -8.46
C ILE A 134 4.56 -16.06 -6.95
N LEU A 135 3.58 -16.59 -6.21
CA LEU A 135 3.55 -16.47 -4.75
C LEU A 135 4.74 -17.16 -4.06
N LYS A 136 5.23 -18.27 -4.61
CA LYS A 136 6.42 -18.99 -4.10
C LYS A 136 7.70 -18.20 -4.31
N GLU A 137 7.87 -17.56 -5.47
CA GLU A 137 9.00 -16.67 -5.74
C GLU A 137 9.02 -15.47 -4.78
N PHE A 138 7.88 -14.83 -4.55
CA PHE A 138 7.76 -13.70 -3.61
C PHE A 138 7.96 -14.11 -2.14
N ALA A 139 7.49 -15.29 -1.73
CA ALA A 139 7.66 -15.77 -0.36
C ALA A 139 9.13 -16.05 -0.02
N ALA A 140 9.90 -16.58 -0.98
CA ALA A 140 11.34 -16.81 -0.80
C ALA A 140 12.13 -15.51 -0.59
N GLN A 141 11.67 -14.39 -1.15
CA GLN A 141 12.32 -13.08 -0.99
C GLN A 141 12.00 -12.41 0.36
N GLN A 142 10.88 -12.74 1.01
CA GLN A 142 10.51 -12.14 2.31
C GLN A 142 11.23 -12.75 3.52
N ASP A 143 11.70 -14.00 3.40
CA ASP A 143 12.44 -14.68 4.47
C ASP A 143 13.92 -14.26 4.53
N ASP A 144 14.47 -13.67 3.46
CA ASP A 144 15.86 -13.18 3.40
C ASP A 144 16.05 -11.78 4.03
N ASP A 145 14.97 -11.05 4.31
CA ASP A 145 14.97 -9.69 4.88
C ASP A 145 14.87 -9.66 6.44
N LEU A 146 15.12 -10.80 7.11
CA LEU A 146 15.11 -10.95 8.58
C LEU A 146 16.47 -11.39 9.16
#